data_AF-A0A1M3JZP2-F1
#
_entry.id   AF-A0A1M3JZP2-F1
#
_cell.length_a   1.000
_cell.length_b   1.000
_cell.length_c   1.000
_cell.angle_alpha   90.00
_cell.angle_beta   90.00
_cell.angle_gamma   90.00
#
_symmetry.space_group_name_H-M   'P 1'
#
loop_
_entity.id
_entity.type
_entity.pdbx_description
1 polymer ?
#
loop_
_entity_poly.entity_id
_entity_poly.type
_entity_poly.pdbx_seq_one_letter_code
_entity_poly.pdbx_strand_id
1 'polypeptide(L)'
;MARRDVFTGLRNSHPTADVEKTGPDDFSTSINQPLDLIPTADRKKKRSRNWEQAHRSETATYRGIPSHIVELINGLALSLSVPRDEVVRAFLEYSIMRYRSGDIILIAYPKSQRMTLFPKKGQKNPISTSQKNTDQKWLSEVFPVPEKKSSKPKKKNYGKDLDTIPQWEMRVTFRIPVILKEEVRLIASEHTLPVGEVVWFFVNEGNKALQNGSLLLQPSPKAIGKTLFPGGCE
;
A
#
# COMPACT_ATOMS: atom_id res chain seq x y z
N MET A 1 24.50 -23.96 28.26
CA MET A 1 23.96 -25.31 28.00
C MET A 1 23.76 -25.48 26.50
N ALA A 2 24.61 -26.29 25.86
CA ALA A 2 24.52 -26.58 24.44
C ALA A 2 23.39 -27.58 24.17
N ARG A 3 22.55 -27.31 23.16
CA ARG A 3 21.48 -28.22 22.72
C ARG A 3 22.13 -29.48 22.13
N ARG A 4 21.87 -30.63 22.73
CA ARG A 4 22.24 -31.94 22.18
C ARG A 4 21.36 -32.22 20.97
N ASP A 5 21.97 -32.29 19.80
CA ASP A 5 21.30 -32.72 18.56
C ASP A 5 21.16 -34.25 18.58
N VAL A 6 19.96 -34.75 18.28
CA VAL A 6 19.61 -36.19 18.38
C VAL A 6 20.29 -37.04 17.30
N PHE A 7 20.83 -36.41 16.25
CA PHE A 7 21.34 -37.09 15.06
C PHE A 7 22.87 -37.14 14.95
N THR A 8 23.60 -36.65 15.97
CA THR A 8 25.06 -36.66 15.95
C THR A 8 25.67 -38.05 16.21
N GLY A 9 24.88 -39.02 16.66
CA GLY A 9 25.34 -40.37 17.00
C GLY A 9 25.46 -41.37 15.84
N LEU A 10 25.08 -41.00 14.62
CA LEU A 10 25.04 -41.92 13.47
C LEU A 10 26.21 -41.78 12.48
N ARG A 11 27.08 -40.80 12.69
CA ARG A 11 28.31 -40.64 11.90
C ARG A 11 29.48 -41.01 12.78
N ASN A 12 29.92 -42.26 12.68
CA ASN A 12 31.33 -42.66 12.67
C ASN A 12 31.46 -44.19 12.73
N SER A 13 31.81 -44.79 11.59
CA SER A 13 32.88 -45.79 11.54
C SER A 13 33.25 -46.04 10.07
N HIS A 14 34.31 -45.38 9.62
CA HIS A 14 35.21 -46.04 8.67
C HIS A 14 36.12 -46.97 9.48
N PRO A 15 36.60 -48.07 8.88
CA PRO A 15 38.03 -48.07 8.61
C PRO A 15 38.39 -48.58 7.20
N THR A 16 39.56 -48.09 6.79
CA THR A 16 40.34 -48.28 5.57
C THR A 16 40.89 -49.70 5.37
N ALA A 17 40.93 -50.18 4.12
CA ALA A 17 42.00 -51.04 3.58
C ALA A 17 41.98 -51.06 2.03
N ASP A 18 43.17 -50.98 1.44
CA ASP A 18 43.49 -50.80 0.00
C ASP A 18 43.20 -52.04 -0.88
N VAL A 19 42.97 -51.84 -2.20
CA VAL A 19 43.52 -52.60 -3.36
C VAL A 19 43.02 -52.00 -4.70
N GLU A 20 43.91 -52.05 -5.71
CA GLU A 20 43.94 -51.41 -7.04
C GLU A 20 42.83 -51.71 -8.09
N LYS A 21 42.70 -50.74 -9.02
CA LYS A 21 42.46 -50.80 -10.50
C LYS A 21 41.36 -51.69 -11.10
N THR A 22 40.38 -51.06 -11.77
CA THR A 22 40.19 -50.91 -13.25
C THR A 22 38.72 -50.49 -13.53
N GLY A 23 38.48 -49.47 -14.38
CA GLY A 23 37.11 -49.01 -14.76
C GLY A 23 36.46 -49.87 -15.86
N PRO A 24 35.44 -49.40 -16.62
CA PRO A 24 34.53 -48.25 -16.46
C PRO A 24 33.03 -48.65 -16.51
N ASP A 25 32.13 -47.88 -15.88
CA ASP A 25 30.74 -47.61 -16.34
C ASP A 25 29.98 -46.83 -15.26
N ASP A 26 29.98 -45.49 -15.38
CA ASP A 26 29.29 -44.59 -14.46
C ASP A 26 27.77 -44.56 -14.75
N PHE A 27 27.08 -45.64 -14.39
CA PHE A 27 25.69 -45.53 -13.94
C PHE A 27 25.72 -44.86 -12.56
N SER A 28 25.81 -43.52 -12.53
CA SER A 28 25.55 -42.75 -11.32
C SER A 28 24.07 -42.89 -10.96
N THR A 29 23.75 -44.03 -10.34
CA THR A 29 22.54 -44.22 -9.55
C THR A 29 22.70 -43.28 -8.36
N SER A 30 22.29 -42.03 -8.55
CA SER A 30 22.04 -41.14 -7.43
C SER A 30 21.09 -41.88 -6.52
N ILE A 31 21.59 -42.27 -5.34
CA ILE A 31 20.80 -42.88 -4.28
C ILE A 31 19.79 -41.81 -3.89
N ASN A 32 18.64 -41.84 -4.54
CA ASN A 32 17.54 -40.94 -4.27
C ASN A 32 17.16 -41.18 -2.82
N GLN A 33 17.25 -40.14 -1.99
CA GLN A 33 16.80 -40.26 -0.61
C GLN A 33 15.31 -40.61 -0.66
N PRO A 34 14.77 -41.40 0.28
CA PRO A 34 13.35 -41.75 0.28
C PRO A 34 12.41 -40.52 0.25
N LEU A 35 12.91 -39.34 0.67
CA LEU A 35 12.24 -38.05 0.57
C LEU A 35 12.12 -37.52 -0.88
N ASP A 36 13.02 -37.89 -1.79
CA ASP A 36 13.00 -37.49 -3.20
C ASP A 36 11.93 -38.25 -4.01
N LEU A 37 11.41 -39.36 -3.46
CA LEU A 37 10.27 -40.09 -4.02
C LEU A 37 8.92 -39.47 -3.66
N ILE A 38 8.90 -38.48 -2.76
CA ILE A 38 7.70 -37.73 -2.43
C ILE A 38 7.51 -36.68 -3.53
N PRO A 39 6.40 -36.71 -4.31
CA PRO A 39 6.15 -35.70 -5.31
C PRO A 39 6.03 -34.34 -4.63
N THR A 40 7.09 -33.53 -4.75
CA THR A 40 7.08 -32.17 -4.24
C THR A 40 6.24 -31.34 -5.21
N ALA A 41 5.17 -30.72 -4.72
CA ALA A 41 4.31 -29.89 -5.55
C ALA A 41 5.13 -28.85 -6.32
N ASP A 42 5.02 -28.85 -7.65
CA ASP A 42 5.68 -27.88 -8.50
C ASP A 42 5.38 -26.47 -8.00
N ARG A 43 6.41 -25.63 -7.95
CA ARG A 43 6.25 -24.22 -7.57
C ARG A 43 5.29 -23.58 -8.57
N LYS A 44 4.07 -23.30 -8.13
CA LYS A 44 3.04 -22.63 -8.95
C LYS A 44 3.65 -21.43 -9.66
N LYS A 45 3.55 -21.41 -10.99
CA LYS A 45 4.01 -20.29 -11.82
C LYS A 45 3.38 -19.00 -11.29
N LYS A 46 4.21 -18.04 -10.88
CA LYS A 46 3.73 -16.74 -10.39
C LYS A 46 2.95 -16.05 -11.52
N ARG A 47 1.75 -15.55 -11.21
CA ARG A 47 0.96 -14.72 -12.12
C ARG A 47 1.79 -13.53 -12.61
N SER A 48 1.76 -13.24 -13.91
CA SER A 48 2.35 -12.01 -14.45
C SER A 48 1.55 -10.79 -13.97
N ARG A 49 2.24 -9.86 -13.31
CA ARG A 49 1.66 -8.59 -12.82
C ARG A 49 1.94 -7.42 -13.77
N ASN A 50 2.30 -7.70 -15.02
CA ASN A 50 2.74 -6.68 -15.99
C ASN A 50 1.68 -5.60 -16.22
N TRP A 51 0.41 -6.00 -16.33
CA TRP A 51 -0.70 -5.05 -16.48
C TRP A 51 -0.87 -4.15 -15.25
N GLU A 52 -0.82 -4.72 -14.04
CA GLU A 52 -0.91 -3.96 -12.78
C GLU A 52 0.25 -2.99 -12.63
N GLN A 53 1.44 -3.37 -13.09
CA GLN A 53 2.63 -2.54 -13.06
C GLN A 53 2.53 -1.37 -14.05
N ALA A 54 1.99 -1.61 -15.25
CA ALA A 54 1.76 -0.58 -16.26
C ALA A 54 0.69 0.45 -15.82
N HIS A 55 -0.38 0.02 -15.15
CA HIS A 55 -1.50 0.88 -14.73
C HIS A 55 -1.38 1.33 -13.26
N ARG A 56 -0.19 1.23 -12.68
CA ARG A 56 0.05 1.59 -11.28
C ARG A 56 -0.11 3.09 -11.03
N SER A 57 0.18 3.92 -12.04
CA SER A 57 0.06 5.38 -12.00
C SER A 57 -1.40 5.82 -11.81
N GLU A 58 -2.35 5.12 -12.43
CA GLU A 58 -3.79 5.35 -12.36
C GLU A 58 -4.40 4.97 -11.02
N THR A 59 -3.73 4.11 -10.25
CA THR A 59 -4.20 3.75 -8.92
C THR A 59 -3.75 4.81 -7.91
N ALA A 60 -4.71 5.41 -7.21
CA ALA A 60 -4.46 6.37 -6.13
C ALA A 60 -4.98 5.81 -4.81
N THR A 61 -4.14 5.86 -3.76
CA THR A 61 -4.51 5.46 -2.40
C THR A 61 -4.55 6.69 -1.53
N TYR A 62 -5.71 7.00 -0.97
CA TYR A 62 -5.92 8.13 -0.08
C TYR A 62 -6.15 7.65 1.36
N ARG A 63 -5.83 8.52 2.32
CA ARG A 63 -6.00 8.30 3.76
C ARG A 63 -6.84 9.42 4.36
N GLY A 64 -7.56 9.14 5.43
CA GLY A 64 -8.37 10.15 6.12
C GLY A 64 -9.77 10.35 5.53
N ILE A 65 -10.14 9.58 4.49
CA ILE A 65 -11.51 9.56 3.97
C ILE A 65 -12.39 8.74 4.95
N PRO A 66 -13.47 9.31 5.51
CA PRO A 66 -14.40 8.59 6.39
C PRO A 66 -15.08 7.39 5.69
N SER A 67 -15.41 6.34 6.43
CA SER A 67 -16.12 5.15 5.91
C SER A 67 -17.48 5.47 5.29
N HIS A 68 -18.28 6.30 5.95
CA HIS A 68 -19.61 6.68 5.47
C HIS A 68 -19.59 7.34 4.08
N ILE A 69 -18.51 8.04 3.74
CA ILE A 69 -18.33 8.64 2.41
C ILE A 69 -18.07 7.57 1.36
N VAL A 70 -17.31 6.54 1.70
CA VAL A 70 -17.07 5.40 0.81
C VAL A 70 -18.34 4.59 0.61
N GLU A 71 -19.12 4.38 1.67
CA GLU A 71 -20.44 3.75 1.60
C GLU A 71 -21.40 4.54 0.72
N LEU A 72 -21.42 5.87 0.86
CA LEU A 72 -22.20 6.77 0.01
C LEU A 72 -21.80 6.63 -1.46
N ILE A 73 -20.49 6.66 -1.77
CA ILE A 73 -20.01 6.47 -3.15
C ILE A 73 -20.46 5.11 -3.69
N ASN A 74 -20.33 4.04 -2.89
CA ASN A 74 -20.77 2.71 -3.31
C ASN A 74 -22.28 2.66 -3.56
N GLY A 75 -23.08 3.32 -2.72
CA GLY A 75 -24.53 3.43 -2.90
C GLY A 75 -24.90 4.15 -4.21
N LEU A 76 -24.25 5.29 -4.49
CA LEU A 76 -24.44 6.04 -5.75
C LEU A 76 -24.00 5.25 -6.98
N ALA A 77 -22.88 4.55 -6.88
CA ALA A 77 -22.37 3.70 -7.95
C ALA A 77 -23.36 2.58 -8.30
N LEU A 78 -23.95 1.95 -7.28
CA LEU A 78 -25.00 0.95 -7.46
C LEU A 78 -26.27 1.55 -8.08
N SER A 79 -26.73 2.71 -7.59
CA SER A 79 -27.95 3.33 -8.14
C SER A 79 -27.79 3.77 -9.60
N LEU A 80 -26.59 4.21 -9.98
CA LEU A 80 -26.27 4.66 -11.34
C LEU A 80 -25.78 3.52 -12.25
N SER A 81 -25.62 2.30 -11.71
CA SER A 81 -25.03 1.15 -12.43
C SER A 81 -23.66 1.44 -13.07
N VAL A 82 -22.83 2.24 -12.39
CA VAL A 82 -21.47 2.61 -12.83
C VAL A 82 -20.44 2.15 -11.79
N PRO A 83 -19.18 1.92 -12.16
CA PRO A 83 -18.15 1.63 -11.17
C PRO A 83 -17.92 2.83 -10.24
N ARG A 84 -17.63 2.55 -8.96
CA ARG A 84 -17.35 3.57 -7.93
C ARG A 84 -16.29 4.59 -8.34
N ASP A 85 -15.32 4.14 -9.12
CA ASP A 85 -14.19 4.94 -9.56
C ASP A 85 -14.63 6.06 -10.52
N GLU A 86 -15.66 5.83 -11.36
CA GLU A 86 -16.21 6.83 -12.28
C GLU A 86 -17.05 7.88 -11.51
N VAL A 87 -17.75 7.48 -10.44
CA VAL A 87 -18.46 8.43 -9.56
C VAL A 87 -17.46 9.38 -8.89
N VAL A 88 -16.40 8.83 -8.31
CA VAL A 88 -15.35 9.62 -7.66
C VAL A 88 -14.66 10.53 -8.67
N ARG A 89 -14.36 10.02 -9.87
CA ARG A 89 -13.80 10.81 -10.96
C ARG A 89 -14.70 12.01 -11.30
N ALA A 90 -15.98 11.77 -11.55
CA ALA A 90 -16.92 12.84 -11.92
C ALA A 90 -17.04 13.91 -10.82
N PHE A 91 -17.10 13.49 -9.55
CA PHE A 91 -17.12 14.43 -8.41
C PHE A 91 -15.84 15.26 -8.33
N LEU A 92 -14.67 14.64 -8.50
CA LEU A 92 -13.41 15.36 -8.46
C LEU A 92 -13.26 16.31 -9.65
N GLU A 93 -13.63 15.90 -10.86
CA GLU A 93 -13.59 16.78 -12.05
C GLU A 93 -14.47 18.01 -11.83
N TYR A 94 -15.70 17.81 -11.36
CA TYR A 94 -16.63 18.90 -11.07
C TYR A 94 -16.11 19.85 -9.98
N SER A 95 -15.65 19.30 -8.85
CA SER A 95 -15.17 20.12 -7.73
C SER A 95 -13.88 20.86 -8.05
N ILE A 96 -12.96 20.25 -8.82
CA ILE A 96 -11.73 20.93 -9.29
C ILE A 96 -12.11 22.08 -10.23
N MET A 97 -13.04 21.85 -11.16
CA MET A 97 -13.54 22.91 -12.04
C MET A 97 -14.10 24.09 -11.23
N ARG A 98 -14.95 23.82 -10.24
CA ARG A 98 -15.53 24.84 -9.36
C ARG A 98 -14.49 25.55 -8.49
N TYR A 99 -13.48 24.83 -8.01
CA TYR A 99 -12.35 25.42 -7.28
C TYR A 99 -11.54 26.36 -8.19
N ARG A 100 -11.24 25.96 -9.44
CA ARG A 100 -10.52 26.80 -10.40
C ARG A 100 -11.33 28.05 -10.79
N SER A 101 -12.65 27.94 -10.87
CA SER A 101 -13.54 29.09 -11.09
C SER A 101 -13.67 30.03 -9.89
N GLY A 102 -13.18 29.63 -8.71
CA GLY A 102 -13.31 30.40 -7.46
C GLY A 102 -14.64 30.23 -6.73
N ASP A 103 -15.51 29.32 -7.20
CA ASP A 103 -16.81 29.03 -6.57
C ASP A 103 -16.66 28.25 -5.26
N ILE A 104 -15.57 27.51 -5.12
CA ILE A 104 -15.23 26.73 -3.93
C ILE A 104 -13.93 27.27 -3.35
N ILE A 105 -13.96 27.66 -2.08
CA ILE A 105 -12.81 28.15 -1.34
C ILE A 105 -12.35 27.07 -0.37
N LEU A 106 -11.07 26.70 -0.45
CA LEU A 106 -10.43 25.81 0.52
C LEU A 106 -9.82 26.66 1.65
N ILE A 107 -10.26 26.42 2.88
CA ILE A 107 -9.73 27.09 4.06
C ILE A 107 -9.00 26.05 4.91
N ALA A 108 -7.68 26.20 5.03
CA ALA A 108 -6.85 25.31 5.84
C ALA A 108 -6.79 25.78 7.30
N TYR A 109 -7.19 24.90 8.23
CA TYR A 109 -7.05 25.15 9.67
C TYR A 109 -5.97 24.24 10.27
N PRO A 110 -5.11 24.76 11.16
CA PRO A 110 -4.09 23.94 11.81
C PRO A 110 -4.74 22.92 12.76
N LYS A 111 -4.63 21.62 12.43
CA LYS A 111 -5.29 20.53 13.17
C LYS A 111 -4.77 20.32 14.59
N SER A 112 -3.49 20.56 14.83
CA SER A 112 -2.92 20.55 16.19
C SER A 112 -1.66 21.42 16.23
N GLN A 113 -1.59 22.35 17.18
CA GLN A 113 -0.34 23.03 17.51
C GLN A 113 0.45 22.15 18.47
N ARG A 114 1.58 21.60 18.03
CA ARG A 114 2.50 20.85 18.89
C ARG A 114 3.63 21.77 19.34
N MET A 115 4.09 21.61 20.57
CA MET A 115 5.30 22.29 21.05
C MET A 115 6.51 21.75 20.28
N THR A 116 7.39 22.64 19.84
CA THR A 116 8.66 22.28 19.20
C THR A 116 9.81 22.63 20.14
N LEU A 117 10.84 21.78 20.20
CA LEU A 117 12.09 22.09 20.90
C LEU A 117 13.01 23.00 20.08
N PHE A 118 12.61 23.34 18.86
CA PHE A 118 13.37 24.25 18.02
C PHE A 118 13.18 25.67 18.55
N PRO A 119 14.26 26.44 18.72
CA PRO A 119 14.14 27.83 19.12
C PRO A 119 13.30 28.59 18.10
N LYS A 120 12.53 29.57 18.59
CA LYS A 120 11.81 30.49 17.73
C LYS A 120 12.84 31.18 16.83
N LYS A 121 12.63 31.21 15.50
CA LYS A 121 13.54 31.87 14.54
C LYS A 121 13.92 33.27 15.07
N GLY A 122 15.21 33.48 15.35
CA GLY A 122 15.75 34.71 15.93
C GLY A 122 16.24 34.60 17.38
N GLN A 123 15.82 33.58 18.13
CA GLN A 123 16.46 33.20 19.38
C GLN A 123 17.64 32.27 19.06
N LYS A 124 18.87 32.78 19.24
CA LYS A 124 20.04 31.91 19.23
C LYS A 124 19.89 30.94 20.40
N ASN A 125 19.89 29.65 20.14
CA ASN A 125 20.18 28.68 21.21
C ASN A 125 21.53 29.06 21.82
N PRO A 126 21.71 29.00 23.16
CA PRO A 126 23.03 29.13 23.78
C PRO A 126 23.95 27.94 23.48
N ILE A 127 23.53 27.00 22.64
CA ILE A 127 24.36 25.86 22.22
C ILE A 127 25.30 26.38 21.12
N SER A 128 26.43 26.89 21.61
CA SER A 128 27.61 27.27 20.85
C SER A 128 27.95 26.21 19.80
N THR A 129 28.34 26.67 18.63
CA THR A 129 28.77 25.92 17.44
C THR A 129 30.00 25.00 17.66
N SER A 130 30.46 24.87 18.91
CA SER A 130 31.63 24.11 19.37
C SER A 130 31.33 22.66 19.78
N GLN A 131 30.09 22.29 20.16
CA GLN A 131 29.78 20.96 20.76
C GLN A 131 29.32 19.87 19.77
N LYS A 132 29.52 20.05 18.46
CA LYS A 132 28.95 19.18 17.41
C LYS A 132 29.39 17.69 17.43
N ASN A 133 30.37 17.28 18.25
CA ASN A 133 30.89 15.90 18.25
C ASN A 133 30.65 15.11 19.54
N THR A 134 30.43 15.76 20.69
CA THR A 134 30.19 15.04 21.96
C THR A 134 28.72 14.65 22.13
N ASP A 135 27.81 15.44 21.57
CA ASP A 135 26.38 15.31 21.85
C ASP A 135 25.70 14.19 21.05
N GLN A 136 26.43 13.49 20.17
CA GLN A 136 25.92 12.27 19.53
C GLN A 136 26.06 11.03 20.43
N LYS A 137 26.90 11.09 21.48
CA LYS A 137 27.06 9.98 22.43
C LYS A 137 25.84 9.80 23.33
N TRP A 138 25.30 10.87 23.92
CA TRP A 138 24.14 10.72 24.82
C TRP A 138 22.88 10.22 24.08
N LEU A 139 22.68 10.63 22.83
CA LEU A 139 21.57 10.14 22.00
C LEU A 139 21.67 8.64 21.71
N SER A 140 22.88 8.12 21.52
CA SER A 140 23.12 6.69 21.29
C SER A 140 23.09 5.86 22.58
N GLU A 141 23.42 6.46 23.73
CA GLU A 141 23.34 5.82 25.05
C GLU A 141 21.91 5.72 25.59
N VAL A 142 21.08 6.76 25.41
CA VAL A 142 19.69 6.80 25.92
C VAL A 142 18.72 6.04 25.01
N PHE A 143 19.00 6.04 23.69
CA PHE A 143 18.25 5.26 22.71
C PHE A 143 19.18 4.26 22.01
N PRO A 144 19.58 3.17 22.67
CA PRO A 144 20.35 2.13 22.01
C PRO A 144 19.48 1.55 20.90
N VAL A 145 19.77 1.92 19.64
CA VAL A 145 19.11 1.36 18.47
C VAL A 145 19.56 -0.10 18.41
N PRO A 146 18.69 -1.08 18.63
CA PRO A 146 19.09 -2.47 18.49
C PRO A 146 19.51 -2.69 17.03
N GLU A 147 20.74 -3.18 16.84
CA GLU A 147 21.21 -3.57 15.51
C GLU A 147 20.18 -4.49 14.87
N LYS A 148 19.82 -4.18 13.61
CA LYS A 148 18.80 -4.87 12.83
C LYS A 148 19.12 -6.36 12.74
N LYS A 149 18.64 -7.16 13.69
CA LYS A 149 18.33 -8.57 13.44
C LYS A 149 17.22 -8.57 12.41
N SER A 150 17.41 -9.31 11.33
CA SER A 150 16.45 -9.52 10.24
C SER A 150 15.17 -10.17 10.78
N SER A 151 14.31 -9.35 11.38
CA SER A 151 13.02 -9.73 11.91
C SER A 151 12.12 -10.07 10.74
N LYS A 152 11.84 -11.36 10.56
CA LYS A 152 10.72 -11.84 9.75
C LYS A 152 9.46 -11.04 10.12
N PRO A 153 8.60 -10.66 9.15
CA PRO A 153 7.40 -9.89 9.46
C PRO A 153 6.48 -10.75 10.34
N LYS A 154 6.25 -10.30 11.58
CA LYS A 154 5.20 -10.86 12.44
C LYS A 154 3.86 -10.61 11.76
N LYS A 155 3.19 -11.69 11.32
CA LYS A 155 1.77 -11.66 10.97
C LYS A 155 1.00 -11.20 12.20
N LYS A 156 0.41 -10.01 12.16
CA LYS A 156 -0.63 -9.62 13.10
C LYS A 156 -1.90 -10.39 12.72
N ASN A 157 -2.40 -11.19 13.66
CA ASN A 157 -3.71 -11.79 13.57
C ASN A 157 -4.74 -10.66 13.68
N TYR A 158 -5.46 -10.35 12.59
CA TYR A 158 -6.68 -9.57 12.65
C TYR A 158 -7.79 -10.48 13.18
N GLY A 159 -7.87 -10.57 14.52
CA GLY A 159 -9.08 -11.01 15.19
C GLY A 159 -10.08 -9.84 15.17
N LYS A 160 -11.25 -10.12 14.61
CA LYS A 160 -12.52 -9.37 14.67
C LYS A 160 -12.50 -8.18 15.64
N ASP A 161 -12.38 -6.97 15.09
CA ASP A 161 -12.89 -5.70 15.63
C ASP A 161 -12.92 -4.72 14.45
N LEU A 162 -13.92 -4.85 13.58
CA LEU A 162 -14.10 -3.98 12.41
C LEU A 162 -14.64 -2.59 12.80
N ASP A 163 -15.10 -2.41 14.04
CA ASP A 163 -15.86 -1.23 14.46
C ASP A 163 -14.99 -0.07 14.98
N THR A 164 -13.66 -0.20 14.99
CA THR A 164 -12.80 0.88 15.50
C THR A 164 -11.48 1.01 14.75
N ILE A 165 -11.49 0.84 13.43
CA ILE A 165 -10.33 1.22 12.62
C ILE A 165 -10.25 2.75 12.67
N PRO A 166 -9.18 3.34 13.26
CA PRO A 166 -9.09 4.78 13.35
C PRO A 166 -9.02 5.39 11.94
N GLN A 167 -9.64 6.56 11.75
CA GLN A 167 -9.76 7.22 10.44
C GLN A 167 -8.41 7.46 9.72
N TRP A 168 -7.30 7.58 10.47
CA TRP A 168 -5.96 7.72 9.89
C TRP A 168 -5.39 6.41 9.32
N GLU A 169 -5.92 5.25 9.74
CA GLU A 169 -5.55 3.92 9.26
C GLU A 169 -6.36 3.49 8.03
N MET A 170 -7.59 4.02 7.89
CA MET A 170 -8.45 3.82 6.72
C MET A 170 -7.73 4.25 5.43
N ARG A 171 -7.54 3.29 4.53
CA ARG A 171 -6.95 3.49 3.20
C ARG A 171 -7.97 3.15 2.15
N VAL A 172 -8.27 4.11 1.30
CA VAL A 172 -9.21 3.93 0.19
C VAL A 172 -8.45 4.04 -1.12
N THR A 173 -8.66 3.06 -2.00
CA THR A 173 -8.01 2.98 -3.30
C THR A 173 -9.02 3.21 -4.42
N PHE A 174 -8.75 4.21 -5.25
CA PHE A 174 -9.54 4.52 -6.44
C PHE A 174 -8.67 4.43 -7.70
N ARG A 175 -9.29 4.11 -8.83
CA ARG A 175 -8.66 4.18 -10.15
C ARG A 175 -9.07 5.50 -10.82
N ILE A 176 -8.13 6.42 -10.95
CA ILE A 176 -8.40 7.79 -11.37
C ILE A 176 -7.35 8.18 -12.43
N PRO A 177 -7.71 8.97 -13.45
CA PRO A 177 -6.75 9.50 -14.41
C PRO A 177 -5.58 10.22 -13.73
N VAL A 178 -4.38 10.05 -14.29
CA VAL A 178 -3.14 10.61 -13.71
C VAL A 178 -3.20 12.13 -13.60
N ILE A 179 -3.77 12.80 -14.61
CA ILE A 179 -3.96 14.26 -14.65
C ILE A 179 -4.73 14.72 -13.40
N LEU A 180 -5.85 14.07 -13.11
CA LEU A 180 -6.70 14.44 -11.98
C LEU A 180 -6.03 14.17 -10.63
N LYS A 181 -5.28 13.08 -10.53
CA LYS A 181 -4.49 12.74 -9.34
C LYS A 181 -3.41 13.81 -9.07
N GLU A 182 -2.76 14.31 -10.10
CA GLU A 182 -1.74 15.35 -9.99
C GLU A 182 -2.35 16.70 -9.62
N GLU A 183 -3.48 17.08 -10.23
CA GLU A 183 -4.24 18.29 -9.87
C GLU A 183 -4.62 18.31 -8.38
N VAL A 184 -5.21 17.23 -7.86
CA VAL A 184 -5.55 17.14 -6.43
C VAL A 184 -4.31 17.27 -5.56
N ARG A 185 -3.17 16.70 -5.99
CA ARG A 185 -1.90 16.80 -5.27
C ARG A 185 -1.36 18.23 -5.26
N LEU A 186 -1.46 18.94 -6.39
CA LEU A 186 -1.04 20.34 -6.50
C LEU A 186 -1.88 21.22 -5.58
N ILE A 187 -3.21 21.11 -5.65
CA ILE A 187 -4.13 21.85 -4.78
C ILE A 187 -3.86 21.57 -3.29
N ALA A 188 -3.64 20.30 -2.94
CA ALA A 188 -3.28 19.93 -1.57
C ALA A 188 -1.96 20.57 -1.11
N SER A 189 -0.97 20.66 -2.00
CA SER A 189 0.31 21.31 -1.69
C SER A 189 0.21 22.83 -1.58
N GLU A 190 -0.61 23.48 -2.41
CA GLU A 190 -0.88 24.93 -2.35
C GLU A 190 -1.44 25.34 -0.99
N HIS A 191 -2.40 24.56 -0.46
CA HIS A 191 -3.07 24.84 0.81
C HIS A 191 -2.41 24.19 2.03
N THR A 192 -1.30 23.46 1.84
CA THR A 192 -0.64 22.67 2.91
C THR A 192 -1.61 21.70 3.61
N LEU A 193 -2.49 21.06 2.82
CA LEU A 193 -3.49 20.11 3.30
C LEU A 193 -3.10 18.66 2.98
N PRO A 194 -3.53 17.68 3.79
CA PRO A 194 -3.38 16.28 3.44
C PRO A 194 -4.29 15.92 2.25
N VAL A 195 -3.72 15.25 1.25
CA VAL A 195 -4.39 14.92 -0.02
C VAL A 195 -5.75 14.25 0.17
N GLY A 196 -5.87 13.33 1.14
CA GLY A 196 -7.14 12.63 1.35
C GLY A 196 -8.24 13.49 1.99
N GLU A 197 -7.90 14.53 2.76
CA GLU A 197 -8.91 15.49 3.25
C GLU A 197 -9.40 16.37 2.09
N VAL A 198 -8.53 16.74 1.15
CA VAL A 198 -8.92 17.45 -0.08
C VAL A 198 -9.86 16.59 -0.94
N VAL A 199 -9.52 15.31 -1.15
CA VAL A 199 -10.39 14.37 -1.87
C VAL A 199 -11.74 14.23 -1.17
N TRP A 200 -11.74 14.05 0.15
CA TRP A 200 -12.98 13.97 0.93
C TRP A 200 -13.83 15.22 0.77
N PHE A 201 -13.23 16.41 0.90
CA PHE A 201 -13.93 17.68 0.76
C PHE A 201 -14.55 17.84 -0.64
N PHE A 202 -13.80 17.55 -1.70
CA PHE A 202 -14.32 17.58 -3.08
C PHE A 202 -15.42 16.56 -3.33
N VAL A 203 -15.27 15.32 -2.86
CA VAL A 203 -16.34 14.31 -2.96
C VAL A 203 -17.61 14.79 -2.25
N ASN A 204 -17.46 15.42 -1.08
CA ASN A 204 -18.60 15.96 -0.34
C ASN A 204 -19.28 17.12 -1.08
N GLU A 205 -18.52 18.04 -1.67
CA GLU A 205 -19.07 19.12 -2.50
C GLU A 205 -19.74 18.60 -3.76
N GLY A 206 -19.15 17.61 -4.44
CA GLY A 206 -19.76 16.92 -5.58
C GLY A 206 -21.09 16.24 -5.20
N ASN A 207 -21.15 15.58 -4.04
CA ASN A 207 -22.39 15.01 -3.54
C ASN A 207 -23.45 16.07 -3.22
N LYS A 208 -23.09 17.19 -2.58
CA LYS A 208 -24.03 18.30 -2.37
C LYS A 208 -24.56 18.86 -3.68
N ALA A 209 -23.68 19.04 -4.67
CA ALA A 209 -24.08 19.51 -5.99
C ALA A 209 -25.02 18.52 -6.70
N LEU A 210 -24.82 17.22 -6.51
CA LEU A 210 -25.72 16.18 -7.03
C LEU A 210 -27.10 16.27 -6.35
N GLN A 211 -27.15 16.38 -5.03
CA GLN A 211 -28.41 16.51 -4.29
C GLN A 211 -29.17 17.80 -4.66
N ASN A 212 -28.46 18.89 -4.90
CA ASN A 212 -29.02 20.17 -5.28
C ASN A 212 -29.37 20.25 -6.79
N GLY A 213 -29.08 19.21 -7.58
CA GLY A 213 -29.29 19.19 -9.03
C GLY A 213 -28.33 20.07 -9.85
N SER A 214 -27.30 20.64 -9.22
CA SER A 214 -26.26 21.43 -9.90
C SER A 214 -25.27 20.54 -10.67
N LEU A 215 -25.12 19.29 -10.26
CA LEU A 215 -24.36 18.26 -10.95
C LEU A 215 -25.32 17.14 -11.38
N LEU A 216 -25.44 16.91 -12.68
CA LEU A 216 -26.21 15.81 -13.24
C LEU A 216 -25.26 14.70 -13.69
N LEU A 217 -25.35 13.53 -13.05
CA LEU A 217 -24.60 12.34 -13.45
C LEU A 217 -25.44 11.53 -14.44
N GLN A 218 -25.05 11.56 -15.72
CA GLN A 218 -25.67 10.75 -16.76
C GLN A 218 -24.75 9.57 -17.12
N PRO A 219 -25.11 8.33 -16.74
CA PRO A 219 -24.31 7.17 -17.08
C PRO A 219 -24.38 6.91 -18.58
N SER A 220 -23.24 6.81 -19.24
CA SER A 220 -23.13 6.43 -20.66
C SER A 220 -22.47 5.06 -20.79
N PRO A 221 -22.96 4.19 -21.69
CA PRO A 221 -22.39 2.86 -21.87
C PRO A 221 -20.98 2.97 -22.45
N LYS A 222 -20.00 2.50 -21.70
CA LYS A 222 -18.62 2.35 -22.15
C LYS A 222 -18.40 0.89 -22.51
N ALA A 223 -18.15 0.60 -23.79
CA ALA A 223 -17.84 -0.75 -24.24
C ALA A 223 -16.53 -1.22 -23.59
N ILE A 224 -16.62 -2.16 -22.64
CA ILE A 224 -15.47 -2.75 -21.95
C ILE A 224 -15.47 -4.24 -22.28
N GLY A 225 -14.52 -4.64 -23.12
CA GLY A 225 -14.36 -6.02 -23.55
C GLY A 225 -15.35 -6.46 -24.62
N LYS A 226 -15.12 -7.65 -25.17
CA LYS A 226 -16.02 -8.34 -26.10
C LYS A 226 -16.62 -9.53 -25.35
N THR A 227 -17.94 -9.65 -25.32
CA THR A 227 -18.61 -10.86 -24.85
C THR A 227 -18.93 -11.74 -26.05
N LEU A 228 -18.72 -13.05 -25.90
CA LEU A 228 -19.22 -14.03 -26.86
C LEU A 228 -20.63 -14.41 -26.42
N PHE A 229 -21.62 -14.09 -27.23
CA PHE A 229 -22.94 -14.71 -27.11
C PHE A 229 -22.95 -15.93 -28.03
N PRO A 230 -23.35 -17.14 -27.55
CA PRO A 230 -23.69 -18.20 -28.49
C PRO A 230 -24.81 -17.65 -29.37
N GLY A 231 -24.58 -17.60 -30.68
CA GLY A 231 -25.56 -17.09 -31.63
C GLY A 231 -26.86 -17.84 -31.42
N GLY A 232 -27.92 -17.10 -31.05
CA GLY A 232 -29.27 -17.63 -31.15
C GLY A 232 -29.55 -17.87 -32.62
N CYS A 233 -29.51 -19.13 -33.03
CA CYS A 233 -30.41 -19.59 -34.07
C CYS A 233 -31.81 -19.54 -33.46
N GLU A 234 -32.59 -18.52 -33.87
CA GLU A 234 -34.00 -18.57 -34.30
C GLU A 234 -34.61 -17.16 -34.26
#